data_AF-A0A538EM06-F1
#
_entry.id   AF-A0A538EM06-F1
#
_cell.length_a   1.000
_cell.length_b   1.000
_cell.length_c   1.000
_cell.angle_alpha   90.00
_cell.angle_beta   90.00
_cell.angle_gamma   90.00
#
_symmetry.space_group_name_H-M   'P 1'
#
loop_
_entity.id
_entity.type
_entity.pdbx_description
1 polymer ?
#
loop_
_entity_poly.entity_id
_entity_poly.type
_entity_poly.pdbx_seq_one_letter_code
_entity_poly.pdbx_strand_id
1 'polypeptide(L)'
;MVPQPHGQGDAAPAARARLNATLRRFREEGLVCAGMIGDPDPYDAARNALESFRVNDVVVSTLPTTRSGWLRADLVERLREDTGKPVEHVEAAEEAEPAEPAEPAATQ
;
A
#
# COMPACT_ATOMS: atom_id res chain seq x y z
N MET A 1 0.88 4.09 2.89
CA MET A 1 -0.59 4.01 2.70
C MET A 1 -0.89 2.65 2.08
N VAL A 2 -2.01 2.01 2.45
CA VAL A 2 -2.44 0.72 1.89
C VAL A 2 -3.79 0.94 1.21
N PRO A 3 -3.91 0.81 -0.12
CA PRO A 3 -5.21 0.92 -0.79
C PRO A 3 -6.10 -0.26 -0.40
N GLN A 4 -7.42 -0.03 -0.39
CA GLN A 4 -8.35 -1.13 -0.12
C GLN A 4 -8.34 -2.13 -1.27
N PRO A 5 -8.35 -3.45 -1.00
CA PRO A 5 -8.62 -4.42 -2.04
C PRO A 5 -10.04 -4.23 -2.56
N HIS A 6 -10.24 -4.40 -3.85
CA HIS A 6 -11.58 -4.41 -4.45
C HIS A 6 -12.37 -5.66 -3.97
N GLY A 7 -13.53 -5.48 -3.34
CA GLY A 7 -14.40 -6.58 -2.90
C GLY A 7 -15.44 -6.19 -1.84
N GLN A 8 -16.55 -6.95 -1.75
CA GLN A 8 -17.61 -6.73 -0.77
C GLN A 8 -17.21 -7.24 0.63
N GLY A 9 -17.69 -6.58 1.69
CA GLY A 9 -17.72 -7.07 3.08
C GLY A 9 -16.39 -7.08 3.83
N ASP A 10 -15.40 -7.83 3.33
CA ASP A 10 -14.16 -8.16 4.05
C ASP A 10 -12.93 -7.32 3.62
N ALA A 11 -13.12 -6.41 2.66
CA ALA A 11 -12.04 -5.58 2.11
C ALA A 11 -11.38 -4.67 3.16
N ALA A 12 -12.17 -4.07 4.05
CA ALA A 12 -11.67 -3.16 5.07
C ALA A 12 -10.89 -3.86 6.20
N PRO A 13 -11.36 -4.98 6.79
CA PRO A 13 -10.58 -5.78 7.73
C PRO A 13 -9.25 -6.28 7.14
N ALA A 14 -9.26 -6.80 5.92
CA ALA A 14 -8.04 -7.31 5.26
C ALA A 14 -7.02 -6.18 5.01
N ALA A 15 -7.47 -5.03 4.52
CA ALA A 15 -6.62 -3.86 4.33
C ALA A 15 -6.01 -3.37 5.66
N ARG A 16 -6.80 -3.40 6.75
CA ARG A 16 -6.34 -3.02 8.09
C ARG A 16 -5.30 -3.98 8.62
N ALA A 17 -5.51 -5.29 8.47
CA ALA A 17 -4.56 -6.31 8.89
C ALA A 17 -3.20 -6.11 8.18
N ARG A 18 -3.22 -5.92 6.85
CA ARG A 18 -2.01 -5.65 6.06
C ARG A 18 -1.30 -4.38 6.51
N LEU A 19 -2.04 -3.29 6.70
CA LEU A 19 -1.48 -2.03 7.20
C LEU A 19 -0.79 -2.20 8.57
N ASN A 20 -1.45 -2.89 9.50
CA ASN A 20 -0.91 -3.11 10.84
C ASN A 20 0.37 -3.96 10.79
N ALA A 21 0.40 -5.01 9.97
CA ALA A 21 1.59 -5.85 9.78
C ALA A 21 2.77 -5.04 9.21
N THR A 22 2.53 -4.20 8.19
CA THR A 22 3.59 -3.34 7.63
C THR A 22 4.12 -2.34 8.65
N LEU A 23 3.24 -1.63 9.37
CA LEU A 23 3.67 -0.66 10.39
C LEU A 23 4.43 -1.33 11.54
N ARG A 24 4.06 -2.57 11.91
CA ARG A 24 4.79 -3.34 12.91
C ARG A 24 6.24 -3.59 12.45
N ARG A 25 6.43 -4.11 11.23
CA ARG A 25 7.77 -4.36 10.67
C ARG A 25 8.62 -3.09 10.64
N PHE A 26 8.06 -1.96 10.21
CA PHE A 26 8.79 -0.69 10.20
C PHE A 26 9.19 -0.23 11.61
N ARG A 27 8.33 -0.41 12.62
CA ARG A 27 8.66 -0.07 14.00
C ARG A 27 9.71 -0.99 14.60
N GLU A 28 9.70 -2.27 14.25
CA GLU A 28 10.72 -3.24 14.66
C GLU A 28 12.12 -2.84 14.12
N GLU A 29 12.17 -2.24 12.93
CA GLU A 29 13.37 -1.61 12.35
C GLU A 29 13.69 -0.22 12.92
N GLY A 30 12.96 0.24 13.96
CA GLY A 30 13.18 1.53 14.62
C GLY A 30 12.65 2.74 13.85
N LEU A 31 11.84 2.54 12.79
CA LEU A 31 11.28 3.64 12.01
C LEU A 31 10.07 4.27 12.72
N VAL A 32 10.02 5.61 12.70
CA VAL A 32 8.84 6.36 13.12
C VAL A 32 7.85 6.38 11.96
N CYS A 33 6.83 5.53 12.01
CA CYS A 33 5.87 5.37 10.93
C CYS A 33 4.40 5.50 11.37
N ALA A 34 3.62 6.17 10.54
CA ALA A 34 2.16 6.17 10.57
C ALA A 34 1.63 5.67 9.23
N GLY A 35 0.38 5.22 9.21
CA GLY A 35 -0.22 4.78 7.97
C GLY A 35 -1.74 4.77 8.01
N MET A 36 -2.31 4.77 6.82
CA MET A 36 -3.74 4.86 6.58
C MET A 36 -4.14 3.89 5.47
N ILE A 37 -5.43 3.57 5.46
CA ILE A 37 -6.07 2.86 4.38
C ILE A 37 -6.59 3.91 3.39
N GLY A 38 -6.27 3.75 2.11
CA GLY A 38 -6.64 4.67 1.03
C GLY A 38 -7.78 4.15 0.17
N ASP A 39 -8.08 4.89 -0.89
CA ASP A 39 -9.04 4.51 -1.94
C ASP A 39 -8.66 3.14 -2.56
N PRO A 40 -9.65 2.36 -3.05
CA PRO A 40 -9.37 1.18 -3.86
C PRO A 40 -8.54 1.45 -5.12
N ASP A 41 -8.71 2.62 -5.75
CA ASP A 41 -7.84 3.08 -6.83
C ASP A 41 -6.54 3.64 -6.23
N PRO A 42 -5.37 3.11 -6.62
CA PRO A 42 -4.09 3.51 -6.04
C PRO A 42 -3.67 4.93 -6.41
N TYR A 43 -4.12 5.44 -7.57
CA TYR A 43 -3.80 6.80 -8.02
C TYR A 43 -4.59 7.80 -7.18
N ASP A 44 -5.89 7.59 -7.03
CA ASP A 44 -6.74 8.44 -6.19
C ASP A 44 -6.31 8.37 -4.71
N ALA A 45 -5.97 7.17 -4.22
CA ALA A 45 -5.43 7.00 -2.88
C ALA A 45 -4.15 7.83 -2.66
N ALA A 46 -3.22 7.82 -3.62
CA ALA A 46 -1.98 8.56 -3.55
C ALA A 46 -2.21 10.07 -3.62
N ARG A 47 -3.08 10.54 -4.54
CA ARG A 47 -3.46 11.96 -4.64
C ARG A 47 -4.05 12.48 -3.33
N ASN A 48 -5.03 11.77 -2.78
CA ASN A 48 -5.69 12.14 -1.53
C ASN A 48 -4.68 12.26 -0.37
N ALA A 49 -3.70 11.34 -0.32
CA ALA A 49 -2.63 11.40 0.68
C ALA A 49 -1.71 12.62 0.47
N LEU A 50 -1.35 12.97 -0.76
CA LEU A 50 -0.49 14.12 -1.06
C LEU A 50 -1.17 15.47 -0.84
N GLU A 51 -2.48 15.52 -0.97
CA GLU A 51 -3.28 16.70 -0.61
C GLU A 51 -3.37 16.87 0.91
N SER A 52 -3.50 15.76 1.64
CA SER A 52 -3.60 15.73 3.10
C SER A 52 -2.25 15.94 3.81
N PHE A 53 -1.15 15.48 3.21
CA PHE A 53 0.17 15.47 3.82
C PHE A 53 1.21 16.17 2.96
N ARG A 54 2.00 17.06 3.59
CA ARG A 54 3.19 17.63 2.97
C ARG A 54 4.34 16.63 3.07
N VAL A 55 4.56 15.88 2.01
CA VAL A 55 5.70 14.96 1.85
C VAL A 55 6.76 15.54 0.91
N ASN A 56 8.02 15.16 1.10
CA ASN A 56 9.12 15.50 0.19
C ASN A 56 9.30 14.46 -0.91
N ASP A 57 9.10 13.18 -0.57
CA ASP A 57 9.34 12.05 -1.45
C ASP A 57 8.16 11.07 -1.40
N VAL A 58 7.98 10.33 -2.50
CA VAL A 58 6.97 9.27 -2.63
C VAL A 58 7.66 7.97 -2.99
N VAL A 59 7.40 6.90 -2.23
CA VAL A 59 7.85 5.55 -2.57
C VAL A 59 6.64 4.69 -2.89
N VAL A 60 6.60 4.15 -4.10
CA VAL A 60 5.57 3.22 -4.56
C VAL A 60 6.17 1.83 -4.58
N SER A 61 5.66 0.95 -3.71
CA SER A 61 6.02 -0.47 -3.73
C SER A 61 4.95 -1.28 -4.44
N THR A 62 5.32 -2.05 -5.47
CA THR A 62 4.37 -2.90 -6.20
C THR A 62 4.93 -4.31 -6.37
N LEU A 63 4.04 -5.24 -6.73
CA LEU A 63 4.46 -6.52 -7.32
C LEU A 63 5.22 -6.28 -8.64
N PRO A 64 5.98 -7.28 -9.13
CA PRO A 64 6.63 -7.20 -10.42
C PRO A 64 5.65 -6.86 -11.56
N THR A 65 6.16 -6.17 -12.57
CA THR A 65 5.40 -5.70 -13.75
C THR A 65 4.52 -6.78 -14.40
N THR A 66 4.94 -8.05 -14.38
CA THR A 66 4.18 -9.18 -14.92
C THR A 66 2.87 -9.48 -14.19
N ARG A 67 2.68 -8.97 -12.97
CA ARG A 67 1.44 -9.14 -12.18
C ARG A 67 0.80 -7.82 -11.73
N SER A 68 1.56 -6.73 -11.70
CA SER A 68 1.03 -5.43 -11.26
C SER A 68 0.12 -4.80 -12.31
N GLY A 69 -1.18 -4.77 -12.05
CA GLY A 69 -2.14 -3.99 -12.85
C GLY A 69 -1.84 -2.49 -12.83
N TRP A 70 -1.18 -2.00 -11.78
CA TRP A 70 -0.88 -0.58 -11.59
C TRP A 70 0.29 -0.09 -12.45
N LEU A 71 1.32 -0.93 -12.61
CA LEU A 71 2.42 -0.63 -13.52
C LEU A 71 1.97 -0.67 -14.97
N ARG A 72 1.02 -1.54 -15.33
CA ARG A 72 0.39 -1.53 -16.66
C ARG A 72 -0.51 -0.33 -16.91
N ALA A 73 -0.93 0.38 -15.86
CA ALA A 73 -1.76 1.58 -15.93
C ALA A 73 -0.94 2.87 -15.72
N ASP A 74 0.40 2.76 -15.87
CA ASP A 74 1.35 3.87 -15.76
C ASP A 74 1.24 4.69 -14.46
N LEU A 75 0.86 4.05 -13.34
CA LEU A 75 0.63 4.72 -12.05
C LEU A 75 1.82 5.59 -11.62
N VAL A 76 3.04 5.05 -11.75
CA VAL A 76 4.27 5.73 -11.30
C VAL A 76 4.52 6.98 -12.13
N GLU A 77 4.36 6.90 -13.45
CA GLU A 77 4.59 8.03 -14.34
C GLU A 77 3.55 9.13 -14.09
N ARG A 78 2.28 8.75 -14.01
CA ARG A 78 1.18 9.68 -13.68
C ARG A 78 1.43 10.41 -12.36
N LEU A 79 1.88 9.70 -11.33
CA LEU A 79 2.23 10.34 -10.05
C LEU A 79 3.43 11.28 -10.16
N ARG A 80 4.43 10.97 -10.98
CA ARG A 80 5.57 11.88 -11.21
C ARG A 80 5.10 13.18 -11.85
N GLU A 81 4.33 13.06 -12.92
CA GLU A 81 3.83 14.21 -13.69
C GLU A 81 2.91 15.11 -12.84
N ASP A 82 1.94 14.51 -12.13
CA ASP A 82 0.92 15.29 -11.43
C ASP A 82 1.39 15.89 -10.11
N THR A 83 2.36 15.27 -9.45
CA THR A 83 2.79 15.69 -8.12
C THR A 83 3.99 16.61 -8.16
N GLY A 84 4.81 16.51 -9.23
CA GLY A 84 6.08 17.23 -9.35
C GLY A 84 7.11 16.84 -8.27
N LYS A 85 6.90 15.73 -7.56
CA LYS A 85 7.77 15.24 -6.48
C LYS A 85 8.62 14.07 -6.95
N PRO A 86 9.77 13.81 -6.30
CA PRO A 86 10.50 12.56 -6.49
C PRO A 86 9.60 11.37 -6.15
N VAL A 87 9.42 10.47 -7.13
CA VAL A 87 8.70 9.21 -6.95
C VAL A 87 9.67 8.06 -7.19
N GLU A 88 10.00 7.30 -6.16
CA GLU A 88 10.78 6.07 -6.25
C GLU A 88 9.83 4.87 -6.41
N HIS A 89 10.17 3.95 -7.30
CA HIS A 89 9.43 2.71 -7.49
C HIS A 89 10.30 1.53 -7.04
N VAL A 90 9.72 0.70 -6.17
CA VAL A 90 10.38 -0.50 -5.63
C VAL A 90 9.53 -1.72 -5.97
N GLU A 91 10.06 -2.62 -6.77
CA GLU A 91 9.44 -3.93 -6.99
C GLU A 91 9.73 -4.86 -5.81
N ALA A 92 8.70 -5.43 -5.22
CA ALA A 92 8.87 -6.45 -4.19
C ALA A 92 9.35 -7.76 -4.83
N ALA A 93 10.52 -8.25 -4.41
CA ALA A 93 10.98 -9.60 -4.71
C ALA A 93 10.04 -10.62 -4.02
N GLU A 94 9.87 -11.78 -4.65
CA GLU A 94 8.93 -12.83 -4.25
C GLU A 94 9.36 -13.53 -2.94
N GLU A 95 9.31 -12.81 -1.82
CA GLU A 95 9.38 -13.35 -0.46
C GLU A 95 8.50 -12.52 0.46
N ALA A 96 7.29 -12.21 -0.01
CA ALA A 96 6.17 -12.03 0.90
C ALA A 96 5.53 -13.40 1.06
N GLU A 97 5.99 -14.17 2.06
CA GLU A 97 5.16 -15.22 2.63
C GLU A 97 3.72 -14.68 2.73
N PRO A 98 2.72 -15.40 2.20
CA PRO A 98 1.36 -14.95 2.31
C PRO A 98 1.11 -14.68 3.78
N ALA A 99 0.73 -13.45 4.12
CA ALA A 99 0.18 -13.16 5.43
C ALA A 99 -1.00 -14.12 5.58
N GLU A 100 -0.78 -15.20 6.32
CA GLU A 100 -1.78 -16.22 6.54
C GLU A 100 -3.06 -15.52 6.98
N PRO A 101 -4.21 -15.81 6.35
CA PRO A 101 -5.46 -15.28 6.83
C PRO A 101 -5.58 -15.73 8.28
N ALA A 102 -5.68 -14.77 9.20
CA ALA A 102 -5.97 -15.06 10.59
C ALA A 102 -7.26 -15.89 10.62
N GLU A 103 -7.10 -17.19 10.80
CA GLU A 103 -8.22 -18.08 11.05
C GLU A 103 -8.98 -17.52 12.26
N PRO A 104 -10.31 -17.33 12.18
CA PRO A 104 -11.07 -17.04 13.38
C PRO A 104 -10.97 -18.28 14.27
N ALA A 105 -10.19 -18.17 15.34
CA ALA A 105 -10.17 -19.14 16.41
C ALA A 105 -11.61 -19.29 16.93
N ALA A 106 -12.24 -20.40 16.54
CA ALA A 106 -13.35 -20.95 17.27
C ALA A 106 -12.88 -21.18 18.71
N THR A 107 -13.63 -20.65 19.67
CA THR A 107 -13.62 -21.15 21.04
C THR A 107 -15.06 -21.23 21.51
N GLN A 108 -15.32 -22.39 22.10
CA GLN A 108 -16.56 -23.02 22.52
C GLN A 108 -17.54 -22.13 23.28
#